data_AF-A0A6I0ELP9-F1
#
_entry.id   AF-A0A6I0ELP9-F1
#
_cell.length_a   1.000
_cell.length_b   1.000
_cell.length_c   1.000
_cell.angle_alpha   90.00
_cell.angle_beta   90.00
_cell.angle_gamma   90.00
#
_symmetry.space_group_name_H-M   'P 1'
#
loop_
_entity.id
_entity.type
_entity.pdbx_description
1 polymer ?
#
loop_
_entity_poly.entity_id
_entity_poly.type
_entity_poly.pdbx_seq_one_letter_code
_entity_poly.pdbx_strand_id
1 'polypeptide(L)'
;MLTDEFAIAFREEHREIRDALLALIEAFRAHNKARITAMIGKAARLTGPHFRYEEEALYPSLVEVLGEDYIEKMLLDHDCAIGTVNALVELADKGKLSEAETRGATEAARTILPHVSDCEGLSIMTELLPDRQLQRILDRRDVCKREGLGLVQWATQVRKRPFVKIKVDAVR
;
A
#
# COMPACT_ATOMS: atom_id res chain seq x y z
N MET A 1 3.25 23.17 -11.47
CA MET A 1 1.78 23.11 -11.67
C MET A 1 1.20 22.08 -10.69
N LEU A 2 -0.11 22.06 -10.42
CA LEU A 2 -0.70 21.09 -9.46
C LEU A 2 -0.44 19.63 -9.86
N THR A 3 -0.40 19.36 -11.16
CA THR A 3 0.00 18.06 -11.74
C THR A 3 1.43 17.68 -11.36
N ASP A 4 2.39 18.60 -11.46
CA ASP A 4 3.79 18.33 -11.07
C ASP A 4 3.91 18.05 -9.57
N GLU A 5 3.19 18.83 -8.76
CA GLU A 5 3.17 18.66 -7.31
C GLU A 5 2.65 17.28 -6.93
N PHE A 6 1.51 16.88 -7.51
CA PHE A 6 0.96 15.55 -7.33
C PHE A 6 1.93 14.46 -7.80
N ALA A 7 2.43 14.55 -9.03
CA ALA A 7 3.30 13.53 -9.62
C ALA A 7 4.61 13.34 -8.83
N ILE A 8 5.21 14.42 -8.33
CA ILE A 8 6.40 14.35 -7.48
C ILE A 8 6.05 13.69 -6.15
N ALA A 9 4.99 14.15 -5.48
CA ALA A 9 4.59 13.62 -4.19
C ALA A 9 4.22 12.13 -4.25
N PHE A 10 3.47 11.74 -5.27
CA PHE A 10 3.01 10.37 -5.51
C PHE A 10 4.18 9.42 -5.75
N ARG A 11 5.12 9.83 -6.61
CA ARG A 11 6.34 9.09 -6.92
C ARG A 11 7.23 8.87 -5.70
N GLU A 12 7.45 9.90 -4.89
CA GLU A 12 8.28 9.77 -3.69
C GLU A 12 7.64 8.81 -2.68
N GLU A 13 6.32 8.84 -2.51
CA GLU A 13 5.61 7.89 -1.65
C GLU A 13 5.74 6.45 -2.15
N HIS A 14 5.57 6.22 -3.45
CA HIS A 14 5.80 4.91 -4.06
C HIS A 14 7.24 4.42 -3.89
N ARG A 15 8.24 5.29 -4.03
CA ARG A 15 9.64 4.94 -3.76
C ARG A 15 9.85 4.53 -2.30
N GLU A 16 9.31 5.29 -1.36
CA GLU A 16 9.42 4.98 0.06
C GLU A 16 8.75 3.64 0.42
N ILE A 17 7.57 3.37 -0.15
CA ILE A 17 6.84 2.11 0.02
C ILE A 17 7.64 0.95 -0.57
N ARG A 18 8.12 1.06 -1.81
CA ARG A 18 8.98 0.07 -2.46
C ARG A 18 10.20 -0.24 -1.60
N ASP A 19 10.90 0.78 -1.13
CA ASP A 19 12.12 0.61 -0.36
C ASP A 19 11.85 -0.04 1.00
N ALA A 20 10.71 0.26 1.63
CA ALA A 20 10.27 -0.42 2.84
C ALA A 20 9.95 -1.91 2.60
N LEU A 21 9.28 -2.24 1.49
CA LEU A 21 8.97 -3.62 1.11
C LEU A 21 10.23 -4.43 0.79
N LEU A 22 11.18 -3.86 0.05
CA LEU A 22 12.47 -4.50 -0.23
C LEU A 22 13.28 -4.70 1.05
N ALA A 23 13.31 -3.70 1.94
CA ALA A 23 13.99 -3.83 3.23
C ALA A 23 13.32 -4.87 4.15
N LEU A 24 12.01 -5.05 4.04
CA LEU A 24 11.26 -6.09 4.75
C LEU A 24 11.62 -7.49 4.25
N ILE A 25 11.70 -7.67 2.92
CA ILE A 25 12.15 -8.92 2.29
C ILE A 25 13.53 -9.32 2.81
N GLU A 26 14.48 -8.37 2.82
CA GLU A 26 15.83 -8.63 3.34
C GLU A 26 15.83 -8.93 4.84
N ALA A 27 14.95 -8.29 5.61
CA ALA A 27 14.82 -8.57 7.04
C ALA A 27 14.33 -10.00 7.32
N PHE A 28 13.36 -10.49 6.53
CA PHE A 28 12.90 -11.88 6.60
C PHE A 28 14.03 -12.85 6.28
N ARG A 29 14.73 -12.65 5.16
CA ARG A 29 15.87 -13.49 4.74
C ARG A 29 16.98 -13.58 5.77
N ALA A 30 17.27 -12.47 6.45
CA ALA A 30 18.26 -12.42 7.52
C ALA A 30 17.75 -12.96 8.87
N HIS A 31 16.50 -13.42 8.95
CA HIS A 31 15.82 -13.81 10.19
C HIS A 31 15.91 -12.73 11.29
N ASN A 32 15.99 -11.45 10.90
CA ASN A 32 16.19 -10.35 11.82
C ASN A 32 14.84 -9.85 12.33
N LYS A 33 14.35 -10.44 13.42
CA LYS A 33 13.04 -10.12 14.00
C LYS A 33 12.83 -8.64 14.29
N ALA A 34 13.82 -7.98 14.90
CA ALA A 34 13.73 -6.55 15.19
C ALA A 34 13.56 -5.72 13.92
N ARG A 35 14.30 -6.05 12.85
CA ARG A 35 14.19 -5.38 11.55
C ARG A 35 12.87 -5.72 10.84
N ILE A 36 12.37 -6.95 10.94
CA ILE A 36 11.05 -7.35 10.40
C ILE A 36 9.97 -6.46 11.01
N THR A 37 9.87 -6.43 12.34
CA THR A 37 8.86 -5.61 13.04
C THR A 37 8.98 -4.13 12.67
N ALA A 38 10.21 -3.59 12.62
CA ALA A 38 10.44 -2.20 12.25
C ALA A 38 9.99 -1.90 10.82
N MET A 39 10.29 -2.78 9.85
CA MET A 39 9.96 -2.56 8.44
C MET A 39 8.47 -2.79 8.14
N ILE A 40 7.81 -3.75 8.79
CA ILE A 40 6.34 -3.90 8.73
C ILE A 40 5.67 -2.64 9.25
N GLY A 41 6.10 -2.14 10.41
CA GLY A 41 5.57 -0.90 10.97
C GLY A 41 5.82 0.32 10.07
N LYS A 42 7.00 0.39 9.43
CA LYS A 42 7.30 1.45 8.46
C LYS A 42 6.38 1.36 7.24
N ALA A 43 6.28 0.18 6.61
CA ALA A 43 5.42 -0.04 5.45
C ALA A 43 3.98 0.33 5.77
N ALA A 44 3.43 -0.13 6.89
CA ALA A 44 2.06 0.18 7.31
C ALA A 44 1.81 1.68 7.51
N ARG A 45 2.78 2.43 8.07
CA ARG A 45 2.65 3.89 8.24
C ARG A 45 2.71 4.65 6.92
N LEU A 46 3.44 4.15 5.93
CA LEU A 46 3.53 4.77 4.61
C LEU A 46 2.27 4.48 3.78
N THR A 47 1.85 3.22 3.73
CA THR A 47 0.75 2.78 2.87
C THR A 47 -0.62 3.18 3.37
N GLY A 48 -0.82 3.31 4.70
CA GLY A 48 -2.12 3.67 5.28
C GLY A 48 -2.68 5.00 4.76
N PRO A 49 -1.95 6.12 4.95
CA PRO A 49 -2.36 7.41 4.38
C PRO A 49 -2.46 7.40 2.85
N HIS A 50 -1.55 6.67 2.19
CA HIS A 50 -1.47 6.58 0.74
C HIS A 50 -2.71 5.94 0.13
N PHE A 51 -3.00 4.68 0.49
CA PHE A 51 -4.20 3.97 0.03
C PHE A 51 -5.48 4.72 0.36
N ARG A 52 -5.51 5.39 1.51
CA ARG A 52 -6.71 6.11 1.93
C ARG A 52 -7.04 7.26 1.00
N TYR A 53 -6.10 8.15 0.66
CA TYR A 53 -6.45 9.25 -0.26
C TYR A 53 -6.69 8.73 -1.68
N GLU A 54 -6.07 7.61 -2.06
CA GLU A 54 -6.33 6.99 -3.34
C GLU A 54 -7.79 6.53 -3.44
N GLU A 55 -8.25 5.75 -2.46
CA GLU A 55 -9.62 5.24 -2.41
C GLU A 55 -10.66 6.37 -2.18
N GLU A 56 -10.34 7.37 -1.36
CA GLU A 56 -11.28 8.44 -1.01
C GLU A 56 -11.36 9.57 -2.04
N ALA A 57 -10.32 9.78 -2.87
CA ALA A 57 -10.25 10.92 -3.78
C ALA A 57 -9.67 10.62 -5.17
N LEU A 58 -8.54 9.91 -5.28
CA LEU A 58 -7.91 9.66 -6.59
C LEU A 58 -8.77 8.76 -7.48
N TYR A 59 -9.06 7.54 -7.01
CA TYR A 59 -9.81 6.54 -7.75
C TYR A 59 -11.19 7.02 -8.17
N PRO A 60 -12.01 7.66 -7.30
CA PRO A 60 -13.27 8.25 -7.73
C PRO A 60 -13.12 9.33 -8.81
N SER A 61 -12.01 10.06 -8.83
CA SER A 61 -11.76 11.11 -9.84
C SER A 61 -11.33 10.52 -11.19
N LEU A 62 -10.80 9.29 -11.21
CA LEU A 62 -10.32 8.64 -12.42
C LEU A 62 -11.35 7.71 -13.09
N VAL A 63 -12.53 7.51 -12.49
CA VAL A 63 -13.60 6.66 -13.08
C VAL A 63 -13.98 7.09 -14.49
N GLU A 64 -14.13 8.40 -14.73
CA GLU A 64 -14.52 8.92 -16.06
C GLU A 64 -13.44 8.66 -17.13
N VAL A 65 -12.18 8.48 -16.72
CA VAL A 65 -11.04 8.29 -17.64
C VAL A 65 -10.73 6.81 -17.84
N LEU A 66 -10.78 6.00 -16.78
CA LEU A 66 -10.31 4.60 -16.77
C LEU A 66 -11.44 3.57 -16.70
N GLY A 67 -12.65 4.00 -16.39
CA GLY A 67 -13.82 3.13 -16.21
C GLY A 67 -13.88 2.45 -14.83
N GLU A 68 -15.09 2.07 -14.43
CA GLU A 68 -15.37 1.46 -13.12
C GLU A 68 -14.65 0.12 -12.92
N ASP A 69 -14.62 -0.73 -13.95
CA ASP A 69 -13.98 -2.05 -13.88
C ASP A 69 -12.48 -1.97 -13.56
N TYR A 70 -11.80 -0.98 -14.14
CA TYR A 70 -10.38 -0.76 -13.87
C TYR A 70 -10.16 -0.26 -12.44
N ILE A 71 -11.01 0.66 -11.96
CA ILE A 71 -10.94 1.15 -10.58
C ILE A 71 -11.24 0.03 -9.58
N GLU A 72 -12.21 -0.85 -9.86
CA GLU A 72 -12.48 -2.00 -9.01
C GLU A 72 -11.29 -2.98 -8.97
N LYS A 73 -10.58 -3.19 -10.08
CA LYS A 73 -9.32 -3.95 -10.07
C LYS A 73 -8.30 -3.32 -9.12
N MET A 74 -8.10 -2.01 -9.17
CA MET A 74 -7.16 -1.31 -8.26
C MET A 74 -7.57 -1.46 -6.79
N LEU A 75 -8.87 -1.39 -6.50
CA LEU A 75 -9.41 -1.62 -5.15
C LEU A 75 -9.18 -3.06 -4.67
N LEU A 76 -9.29 -4.05 -5.56
CA LEU A 76 -8.98 -5.45 -5.24
C LEU A 76 -7.48 -5.66 -4.98
N ASP A 77 -6.61 -4.94 -5.69
CA ASP A 77 -5.17 -4.95 -5.42
C ASP A 77 -4.88 -4.38 -4.03
N HIS A 78 -5.57 -3.32 -3.61
CA HIS A 78 -5.51 -2.82 -2.23
C HIS A 78 -6.00 -3.85 -1.21
N ASP A 79 -7.13 -4.53 -1.49
CA ASP A 79 -7.67 -5.57 -0.61
C ASP A 79 -6.65 -6.69 -0.39
N CYS A 80 -5.97 -7.11 -1.45
CA CYS A 80 -4.92 -8.13 -1.39
C CYS A 80 -3.69 -7.64 -0.63
N ALA A 81 -3.23 -6.41 -0.88
CA ALA A 81 -2.08 -5.83 -0.19
C ALA A 81 -2.32 -5.67 1.32
N ILE A 82 -3.51 -5.19 1.72
CA ILE A 82 -3.92 -5.07 3.13
C ILE A 82 -3.95 -6.46 3.78
N GLY A 83 -4.57 -7.44 3.14
CA GLY A 83 -4.61 -8.82 3.62
C GLY A 83 -3.23 -9.41 3.85
N THR A 84 -2.32 -9.14 2.92
CA THR A 84 -0.94 -9.61 2.95
C THR A 84 -0.19 -8.98 4.12
N VAL A 85 -0.26 -7.65 4.27
CA VAL A 85 0.40 -6.94 5.38
C VAL A 85 -0.14 -7.42 6.73
N ASN A 86 -1.45 -7.62 6.86
CA ASN A 86 -2.04 -8.15 8.10
C ASN A 86 -1.48 -9.55 8.43
N ALA A 87 -1.40 -10.44 7.45
CA ALA A 87 -0.83 -11.77 7.65
C ALA A 87 0.67 -11.73 8.01
N LEU A 88 1.43 -10.79 7.44
CA LEU A 88 2.83 -10.57 7.80
C LEU A 88 3.01 -10.04 9.22
N VAL A 89 2.12 -9.16 9.70
CA VAL A 89 2.09 -8.71 11.11
C VAL A 89 1.87 -9.91 12.04
N GLU A 90 0.83 -10.71 11.78
CA GLU A 90 0.53 -11.91 12.57
C GLU A 90 1.71 -12.90 12.59
N LEU A 91 2.39 -13.06 11.45
CA LEU A 91 3.57 -13.91 11.35
C LEU A 91 4.74 -13.35 12.17
N ALA A 92 5.02 -12.04 12.09
CA ALA A 92 6.12 -11.40 12.81
C ALA A 92 5.95 -11.47 14.35
N ASP A 93 4.71 -11.52 14.82
CA ASP A 93 4.39 -11.69 16.24
C ASP A 93 4.65 -13.12 16.74
N LYS A 94 4.72 -14.12 15.84
CA LYS A 94 5.16 -15.47 16.21
C LYS A 94 6.61 -15.44 16.72
N GLY A 95 6.97 -16.43 17.53
CA GLY A 95 8.31 -16.57 18.11
C GLY A 95 9.43 -16.71 17.07
N LYS A 96 9.94 -17.93 16.90
CA LYS A 96 10.94 -18.24 15.88
C LYS A 96 10.21 -18.68 14.60
N LEU A 97 10.53 -18.06 13.47
CA LEU A 97 10.00 -18.45 12.17
C LEU A 97 10.76 -19.65 11.62
N SER A 98 10.04 -20.59 11.01
CA SER A 98 10.64 -21.63 10.19
C SER A 98 11.18 -21.06 8.86
N GLU A 99 12.04 -21.81 8.18
CA GLU A 99 12.51 -21.44 6.85
C GLU A 99 11.35 -21.32 5.85
N ALA A 100 10.37 -22.21 5.93
CA ALA A 100 9.24 -22.20 5.02
C ALA A 100 8.31 -21.00 5.26
N GLU A 101 8.08 -20.62 6.52
CA GLU A 101 7.38 -19.37 6.87
C GLU A 101 8.17 -18.14 6.39
N THR A 102 9.50 -18.16 6.50
CA THR A 102 10.36 -17.06 6.03
C THR A 102 10.30 -16.89 4.51
N ARG A 103 10.30 -18.01 3.77
CA ARG A 103 10.09 -18.01 2.31
C ARG A 103 8.70 -17.49 1.95
N GLY A 104 7.66 -18.01 2.61
CA GLY A 104 6.28 -17.55 2.40
C GLY A 104 6.13 -16.05 2.64
N ALA A 105 6.71 -15.52 3.73
CA ALA A 105 6.68 -14.11 4.06
C ALA A 105 7.40 -13.24 3.01
N THR A 106 8.53 -13.73 2.50
CA THR A 106 9.28 -13.07 1.45
C THR A 106 8.48 -12.99 0.16
N GLU A 107 7.87 -14.09 -0.27
CA GLU A 107 7.02 -14.10 -1.48
C GLU A 107 5.77 -13.23 -1.29
N ALA A 108 5.13 -13.31 -0.14
CA ALA A 108 3.99 -12.45 0.20
C ALA A 108 4.37 -10.96 0.12
N ALA A 109 5.51 -10.53 0.65
CA ALA A 109 5.95 -9.14 0.51
C ALA A 109 6.24 -8.77 -0.97
N ARG A 110 6.71 -9.72 -1.79
CA ARG A 110 6.99 -9.50 -3.21
C ARG A 110 5.74 -9.29 -4.05
N THR A 111 4.61 -9.94 -3.73
CA THR A 111 3.37 -9.77 -4.49
C THR A 111 2.79 -8.36 -4.44
N ILE A 112 3.22 -7.53 -3.47
CA ILE A 112 2.80 -6.14 -3.34
C ILE A 112 3.60 -5.22 -4.29
N LEU A 113 4.84 -5.58 -4.65
CA LEU A 113 5.72 -4.72 -5.46
C LEU A 113 5.15 -4.35 -6.85
N PRO A 114 4.49 -5.27 -7.61
CA PRO A 114 3.86 -4.92 -8.88
C PRO A 114 2.84 -3.80 -8.75
N HIS A 115 1.99 -3.84 -7.71
CA HIS A 115 0.98 -2.81 -7.48
C HIS A 115 1.59 -1.41 -7.33
N VAL A 116 2.76 -1.28 -6.68
CA VAL A 116 3.46 0.02 -6.58
C VAL A 116 3.81 0.59 -7.96
N SER A 117 4.21 -0.29 -8.90
CA SER A 117 4.57 0.14 -10.26
C SER A 117 3.33 0.45 -11.10
N ASP A 118 2.29 -0.38 -10.98
CA ASP A 118 1.03 -0.20 -11.70
C ASP A 118 0.31 1.07 -11.24
N CYS A 119 0.27 1.33 -9.93
CA CYS A 119 -0.37 2.51 -9.37
C CYS A 119 0.37 3.80 -9.75
N GLU A 120 1.71 3.81 -9.81
CA GLU A 120 2.50 4.98 -10.26
C GLU A 120 2.07 5.48 -11.64
N GLY A 121 1.64 4.57 -12.53
CA GLY A 121 1.13 4.91 -13.87
C GLY A 121 -0.09 5.83 -13.86
N LEU A 122 -0.85 5.89 -12.74
CA LEU A 122 -1.98 6.79 -12.59
C LEU A 122 -1.57 8.27 -12.59
N SER A 123 -0.33 8.59 -12.24
CA SER A 123 0.19 9.97 -12.29
C SER A 123 0.01 10.60 -13.68
N ILE A 124 0.22 9.82 -14.75
CA ILE A 124 0.00 10.26 -16.13
C ILE A 124 -1.48 10.58 -16.37
N MET A 125 -2.38 9.74 -15.84
CA MET A 125 -3.82 9.93 -16.02
C MET A 125 -4.33 11.17 -15.27
N THR A 126 -3.68 11.54 -14.16
CA THR A 126 -4.04 12.75 -13.42
C THR A 126 -3.78 14.06 -14.17
N GLU A 127 -2.93 14.04 -15.21
CA GLU A 127 -2.68 15.20 -16.08
C GLU A 127 -3.93 15.64 -16.86
N LEU A 128 -4.91 14.75 -17.01
CA LEU A 128 -6.19 15.04 -17.66
C LEU A 128 -7.24 15.62 -16.72
N LEU A 129 -6.97 15.62 -15.40
CA LEU A 129 -7.93 16.08 -14.41
C LEU A 129 -7.93 17.62 -14.33
N PRO A 130 -9.12 18.25 -14.18
CA PRO A 130 -9.20 19.67 -13.87
C PRO A 130 -8.52 20.00 -12.53
N ASP A 131 -7.91 21.20 -12.44
CA ASP A 131 -7.24 21.69 -11.22
C ASP A 131 -8.05 21.51 -9.94
N ARG A 132 -9.38 21.71 -9.99
CA ARG A 132 -10.26 21.51 -8.83
C ARG A 132 -10.24 20.07 -8.29
N GLN A 133 -10.10 19.08 -9.15
CA GLN A 133 -10.05 17.67 -8.75
C GLN A 133 -8.66 17.32 -8.23
N LEU A 134 -7.59 17.80 -8.87
CA LEU A 134 -6.22 17.67 -8.38
C LEU A 134 -6.04 18.29 -6.99
N GLN A 135 -6.54 19.51 -6.79
CA GLN A 135 -6.51 20.15 -5.48
C GLN A 135 -7.25 19.32 -4.43
N ARG A 136 -8.42 18.77 -4.76
CA ARG A 136 -9.16 17.89 -3.84
C ARG A 136 -8.37 16.63 -3.46
N ILE A 137 -7.61 16.06 -4.40
CA ILE A 137 -6.75 14.90 -4.14
C ILE A 137 -5.59 15.29 -3.21
N LEU A 138 -4.92 16.41 -3.48
CA LEU A 138 -3.83 16.93 -2.64
C LEU A 138 -4.31 17.28 -1.23
N ASP A 139 -5.45 17.96 -1.10
CA ASP A 139 -6.06 18.29 0.19
C ASP A 139 -6.39 17.02 0.98
N ARG A 140 -6.94 16.00 0.30
CA ARG A 140 -7.26 14.71 0.92
C ARG A 140 -5.98 14.01 1.37
N ARG A 141 -4.94 13.99 0.55
CA ARG A 141 -3.64 13.45 0.90
C ARG A 141 -3.09 14.09 2.16
N ASP A 142 -3.13 15.41 2.27
CA ASP A 142 -2.64 16.13 3.45
C ASP A 142 -3.43 15.80 4.72
N VAL A 143 -4.76 15.67 4.61
CA VAL A 143 -5.60 15.18 5.71
C VAL A 143 -5.17 13.78 6.13
N CYS A 144 -5.04 12.84 5.18
CA CYS A 144 -4.67 11.46 5.47
C CYS A 144 -3.27 11.36 6.12
N LYS A 145 -2.30 12.15 5.65
CA LYS A 145 -0.94 12.19 6.22
C LYS A 145 -0.93 12.78 7.62
N ARG A 146 -1.72 13.84 7.88
CA ARG A 146 -1.82 14.46 9.21
C ARG A 146 -2.49 13.54 10.22
N GLU A 147 -3.51 12.78 9.81
CA GLU A 147 -4.16 11.80 10.68
C GLU A 147 -3.29 10.55 10.93
N GLY A 148 -2.41 10.20 9.98
CA GLY A 148 -1.33 9.24 10.21
C GLY A 148 -1.77 7.82 10.55
N LEU A 149 -3.00 7.44 10.18
CA LEU A 149 -3.52 6.10 10.42
C LEU A 149 -2.72 5.07 9.62
N GLY A 150 -2.09 4.12 10.31
CA GLY A 150 -1.39 3.02 9.66
C GLY A 150 -2.35 2.09 8.91
N LEU A 151 -1.85 1.38 7.90
CA LEU A 151 -2.65 0.57 6.98
C LEU A 151 -3.63 -0.37 7.68
N VAL A 152 -3.15 -1.18 8.63
CA VAL A 152 -3.99 -2.15 9.35
C VAL A 152 -5.03 -1.44 10.23
N GLN A 153 -4.65 -0.33 10.87
CA GLN A 153 -5.58 0.46 11.69
C GLN A 153 -6.67 1.07 10.83
N TRP A 154 -6.32 1.73 9.73
CA TRP A 154 -7.29 2.30 8.80
C TRP A 154 -8.20 1.21 8.22
N ALA A 155 -7.64 0.11 7.74
CA ALA A 155 -8.40 -0.98 7.13
C ALA A 155 -9.40 -1.66 8.07
N THR A 156 -9.11 -1.72 9.37
CA THR A 156 -9.96 -2.41 10.35
C THR A 156 -10.93 -1.50 11.09
N GLN A 157 -10.64 -0.20 11.19
CA GLN A 157 -11.41 0.73 12.03
C GLN A 157 -12.17 1.81 11.23
N VAL A 158 -11.72 2.14 10.02
CA VAL A 158 -12.22 3.31 9.26
C VAL A 158 -12.70 2.93 7.87
N ARG A 159 -11.94 2.08 7.15
CA ARG A 159 -12.25 1.67 5.79
C ARG A 159 -13.56 0.88 5.76
N LYS A 160 -14.48 1.30 4.88
CA LYS A 160 -15.80 0.64 4.73
C LYS A 160 -15.73 -0.68 3.96
N ARG A 161 -14.73 -0.82 3.10
CA ARG A 161 -14.52 -1.98 2.23
C ARG A 161 -13.72 -3.07 2.97
N PRO A 162 -14.18 -4.33 2.99
CA PRO A 162 -13.41 -5.44 3.56
C PRO A 162 -12.17 -5.74 2.72
N PHE A 163 -11.16 -6.36 3.32
CA PHE A 163 -9.97 -6.84 2.61
C PHE A 163 -9.91 -8.37 2.59
N VAL A 164 -9.12 -8.93 1.68
CA VAL A 164 -8.99 -10.39 1.52
C VAL A 164 -8.20 -10.96 2.71
N LYS A 165 -8.73 -11.99 3.38
CA LYS A 165 -7.97 -12.71 4.41
C LYS A 165 -6.95 -13.63 3.75
N ILE A 166 -5.68 -13.32 3.90
CA ILE A 166 -4.57 -14.09 3.34
C ILE A 166 -3.91 -14.92 4.44
N LYS A 167 -3.51 -16.15 4.10
CA LYS A 167 -2.61 -16.95 4.93
C LYS A 167 -1.26 -17.01 4.25
N VAL A 168 -0.22 -16.62 4.99
CA VAL A 168 1.16 -16.83 4.54
C VAL A 168 1.53 -18.26 4.88
N ASP A 169 1.32 -19.16 3.93
CA ASP A 169 1.65 -20.56 4.09
C ASP A 169 3.13 -20.82 3.79
N ALA A 170 3.64 -21.92 4.35
CA ALA A 170 4.92 -22.50 3.98
C ALA A 170 4.90 -22.86 2.49
N VAL A 171 5.60 -22.09 1.64
CA VAL A 171 5.82 -22.46 0.24
C VAL A 171 6.67 -23.73 0.24
N ARG A 172 6.09 -24.81 -0.30
CA ARG A 172 6.75 -26.13 -0.43
C ARG A 172 8.00 -26.02 -1.28
#